data_AF-A0A1A8L6C3-F1
#
_entry.id   AF-A0A1A8L6C3-F1
#
_cell.length_a   1.000
_cell.length_b   1.000
_cell.length_c   1.000
_cell.angle_alpha   90.00
_cell.angle_beta   90.00
_cell.angle_gamma   90.00
#
_symmetry.space_group_name_H-M   'P 1'
#
loop_
_entity.id
_entity.type
_entity.pdbx_description
1 polymer ?
#
loop_
_entity_poly.entity_id
_entity_poly.type
_entity_poly.pdbx_seq_one_letter_code
_entity_poly.pdbx_strand_id
1 'polypeptide(L)'
;LSTGVPLMVHMLETSKDYVITKRLASVLSHCYGPAPIPAVPPMDVTLSTHLDSHFLDNEDMSDVTFMVEGRPFFAHRVLLLSASERFRQMLADSPDNIIHISHMTYGTFQVMMRSLYSGGTEGMKMSPSEATKLLPVAAFFQLRRLQRCCETTLSQSLTLSNAVSIYQAAKLHGGAELCRFSQGFFLQNMDLLLDREDFHRLLLGGVRKSPSPAGNQPGLRQNQDPPLLKDLEAVLIRRLYQLHAACRW
;
A
#
# COMPACT_ATOMS: atom_id res chain seq x y z
N LEU A 1 -4.60 12.40 27.68
CA LEU A 1 -4.35 11.82 26.34
C LEU A 1 -2.92 12.05 25.86
N SER A 2 -2.37 13.27 25.92
CA SER A 2 -1.06 13.60 25.30
C SER A 2 0.17 12.88 25.87
N THR A 3 0.15 12.38 27.10
CA THR A 3 1.26 11.61 27.71
C THR A 3 0.94 10.14 27.97
N GLY A 4 -0.33 9.76 28.01
CA GLY A 4 -0.75 8.38 28.34
C GLY A 4 -0.50 7.37 27.22
N VAL A 5 -0.90 7.71 25.99
CA VAL A 5 -0.69 6.83 24.83
C VAL A 5 0.80 6.62 24.52
N PRO A 6 1.64 7.68 24.46
CA PRO A 6 3.08 7.50 24.26
C PRO A 6 3.72 6.62 25.34
N LEU A 7 3.32 6.77 26.61
CA LEU A 7 3.83 5.95 27.71
C LEU A 7 3.44 4.48 27.55
N MET A 8 2.19 4.19 27.18
CA MET A 8 1.73 2.82 26.94
C MET A 8 2.49 2.15 25.79
N VAL A 9 2.71 2.88 24.70
CA VAL A 9 3.48 2.40 23.54
C VAL A 9 4.95 2.17 23.94
N HIS A 10 5.53 3.05 24.75
CA HIS A 10 6.88 2.86 25.28
C HIS A 10 6.98 1.65 26.23
N MET A 11 5.99 1.42 27.09
CA MET A 11 5.95 0.22 27.94
C MET A 11 5.81 -1.06 27.11
N LEU A 12 5.05 -1.01 26.02
CA LEU A 12 4.91 -2.13 25.09
C LEU A 12 6.23 -2.44 24.38
N GLU A 13 7.02 -1.42 24.03
CA GLU A 13 8.33 -1.56 23.40
C GLU A 13 9.40 -2.12 24.35
N THR A 14 9.36 -1.68 25.62
CA THR A 14 10.40 -1.99 26.61
C THR A 14 10.12 -3.25 27.42
N SER A 15 8.87 -3.69 27.50
CA SER A 15 8.48 -4.87 28.27
C SER A 15 9.02 -6.16 27.64
N LYS A 16 9.71 -6.97 28.45
CA LYS A 16 10.09 -8.34 28.10
C LYS A 16 9.08 -9.38 28.60
N ASP A 17 8.13 -8.94 29.44
CA ASP A 17 7.08 -9.81 29.98
C ASP A 17 5.90 -9.83 29.00
N TYR A 18 5.66 -11.02 28.44
CA TYR A 18 4.59 -11.26 27.49
C TYR A 18 3.19 -11.00 28.08
N VAL A 19 2.99 -11.26 29.38
CA VAL A 19 1.72 -11.00 30.06
C VAL A 19 1.44 -9.51 30.12
N ILE A 20 2.46 -8.70 30.42
CA ILE A 20 2.35 -7.23 30.43
C ILE A 20 2.08 -6.73 29.00
N THR A 21 2.82 -7.23 28.01
CA THR A 21 2.64 -6.86 26.59
C THR A 21 1.22 -7.16 26.11
N LYS A 22 0.68 -8.34 26.44
CA LYS A 22 -0.69 -8.74 26.07
C LYS A 22 -1.74 -7.87 26.75
N ARG A 23 -1.55 -7.52 28.04
CA ARG A 23 -2.43 -6.58 28.74
C ARG A 23 -2.41 -5.19 28.10
N LEU A 24 -1.23 -4.66 27.79
CA LEU A 24 -1.08 -3.35 27.14
C LEU A 24 -1.75 -3.31 25.77
N ALA A 25 -1.56 -4.34 24.94
CA ALA A 25 -2.24 -4.45 23.66
C ALA A 25 -3.76 -4.53 23.78
N SER A 26 -4.25 -5.27 24.77
CA SER A 26 -5.69 -5.28 25.07
C SER A 26 -6.18 -3.87 25.41
N VAL A 27 -5.49 -3.12 26.27
CA VAL A 27 -5.86 -1.73 26.57
C VAL A 27 -5.83 -0.86 25.30
N LEU A 28 -4.82 -1.00 24.44
CA LEU A 28 -4.73 -0.25 23.18
C LEU A 28 -5.92 -0.55 22.24
N SER A 29 -6.31 -1.81 22.12
CA SER A 29 -7.51 -2.22 21.35
C SER A 29 -8.79 -1.64 21.93
N HIS A 30 -8.97 -1.69 23.25
CA HIS A 30 -10.11 -1.08 23.92
C HIS A 30 -10.13 0.45 23.74
N CYS A 31 -8.98 1.13 23.77
CA CYS A 31 -8.89 2.57 23.52
C CYS A 31 -9.23 2.93 22.07
N TYR A 32 -8.89 2.07 21.10
CA TYR A 32 -9.28 2.29 19.70
C TYR A 32 -10.79 2.14 19.50
N GLY A 33 -11.40 1.22 20.25
CA GLY A 33 -12.84 0.99 20.34
C GLY A 33 -13.40 0.12 19.20
N PRO A 34 -14.69 -0.25 19.30
CA PRO A 34 -15.34 -1.16 18.34
C PRO A 34 -15.81 -0.46 17.06
N ALA A 35 -15.73 0.88 17.00
CA ALA A 35 -16.17 1.64 15.85
C ALA A 35 -15.41 1.22 14.59
N PRO A 36 -16.05 1.22 13.39
CA PRO A 36 -15.41 0.76 12.17
C PRO A 36 -14.19 1.62 11.81
N ILE A 37 -13.14 0.97 11.30
CA ILE A 37 -11.93 1.64 10.83
C ILE A 37 -12.33 2.57 9.67
N PRO A 38 -11.82 3.80 9.59
CA PRO A 38 -12.12 4.69 8.48
C PRO A 38 -11.72 4.02 7.16
N ALA A 39 -12.68 3.89 6.25
CA ALA A 39 -12.44 3.28 4.94
C ALA A 39 -11.41 4.08 4.14
N VAL A 40 -10.72 3.40 3.24
CA VAL A 40 -9.82 4.04 2.26
C VAL A 40 -10.65 5.04 1.43
N PRO A 41 -10.33 6.34 1.45
CA PRO A 41 -11.16 7.34 0.79
C PRO A 41 -11.09 7.17 -0.74
N PRO A 42 -12.20 7.30 -1.47
CA PRO A 42 -12.15 7.26 -2.94
C PRO A 42 -11.27 8.40 -3.46
N MET A 43 -10.64 8.19 -4.61
CA MET A 43 -9.95 9.27 -5.31
C MET A 43 -10.92 9.94 -6.28
N ASP A 44 -11.40 11.12 -5.91
CA ASP A 44 -12.18 11.99 -6.78
C ASP A 44 -11.23 12.81 -7.65
N VAL A 45 -10.98 12.33 -8.87
CA VAL A 45 -10.23 13.08 -9.88
C VAL A 45 -11.04 13.04 -11.17
N THR A 46 -11.56 14.21 -11.55
CA THR A 46 -12.43 14.44 -12.72
C THR A 46 -11.72 14.31 -14.07
N LEU A 47 -10.39 14.30 -14.09
CA LEU A 47 -9.59 14.09 -15.30
C LEU A 47 -9.39 12.60 -15.54
N SER A 48 -10.35 11.99 -16.22
CA SER A 48 -10.17 10.68 -16.83
C SER A 48 -9.96 10.83 -18.34
N THR A 49 -8.83 10.34 -18.84
CA THR A 49 -8.70 10.08 -20.28
C THR A 49 -9.43 8.79 -20.56
N HIS A 50 -10.66 8.89 -21.05
CA HIS A 50 -11.45 7.75 -21.47
C HIS A 50 -11.25 7.54 -22.96
N LEU A 51 -10.67 6.40 -23.33
CA LEU A 51 -10.66 5.87 -24.68
C LEU A 51 -11.50 4.59 -24.68
N ASP A 52 -12.22 4.34 -25.76
CA ASP A 52 -13.00 3.10 -25.84
C ASP A 52 -12.08 1.88 -25.70
N SER A 53 -12.55 0.87 -24.97
CA SER A 53 -11.94 -0.45 -24.87
C SER A 53 -11.62 -1.08 -26.23
N HIS A 54 -12.32 -0.70 -27.30
CA HIS A 54 -12.03 -1.13 -28.67
C HIS A 54 -10.62 -0.74 -29.16
N PHE A 55 -10.01 0.31 -28.60
CA PHE A 55 -8.66 0.76 -28.95
C PHE A 55 -7.56 0.05 -28.14
N LEU A 56 -7.92 -0.81 -27.17
CA LEU A 56 -6.96 -1.55 -26.36
C LEU A 56 -6.31 -2.67 -27.20
N ASP A 57 -4.98 -2.68 -27.28
CA ASP A 57 -4.20 -3.70 -28.00
C ASP A 57 -4.58 -3.86 -29.48
N ASN A 58 -4.88 -2.74 -30.14
CA ASN A 58 -5.23 -2.69 -31.55
C ASN A 58 -4.03 -2.21 -32.39
N GLU A 59 -3.49 -3.10 -33.24
CA GLU A 59 -2.31 -2.84 -34.07
C GLU A 59 -2.53 -1.69 -35.07
N ASP A 60 -3.71 -1.63 -35.71
CA ASP A 60 -3.97 -0.71 -36.84
C ASP A 60 -3.94 0.78 -36.45
N MET A 61 -4.21 1.10 -35.18
CA MET A 61 -4.37 2.47 -34.70
C MET A 61 -3.31 2.89 -33.67
N SER A 62 -2.39 1.99 -33.33
CA SER A 62 -1.38 2.22 -32.30
C SER A 62 -0.11 2.87 -32.87
N ASP A 63 0.49 3.76 -32.07
CA ASP A 63 1.71 4.51 -32.40
C ASP A 63 2.89 4.17 -31.45
N VAL A 64 2.70 3.20 -30.56
CA VAL A 64 3.76 2.62 -29.71
C VAL A 64 3.48 1.14 -29.43
N THR A 65 4.55 0.34 -29.37
CA THR A 65 4.49 -1.09 -29.03
C THR A 65 5.28 -1.37 -27.76
N PHE A 66 4.67 -2.07 -26.80
CA PHE A 66 5.36 -2.59 -25.63
C PHE A 66 5.67 -4.08 -25.81
N MET A 67 6.91 -4.46 -25.58
CA MET A 67 7.32 -5.86 -25.56
C MET A 67 7.30 -6.36 -24.11
N VAL A 68 6.27 -7.13 -23.76
CA VAL A 68 6.06 -7.69 -22.41
C VAL A 68 6.14 -9.21 -22.48
N GLU A 69 7.07 -9.81 -21.76
CA GLU A 69 7.34 -11.27 -21.83
C GLU A 69 7.56 -11.77 -23.28
N GLY A 70 8.17 -10.94 -24.12
CA GLY A 70 8.42 -11.24 -25.54
C GLY A 70 7.18 -11.14 -26.45
N ARG A 71 6.03 -10.71 -25.93
CA ARG A 71 4.79 -10.49 -26.69
C ARG A 71 4.59 -9.00 -26.96
N PRO A 72 4.18 -8.60 -28.18
CA PRO A 72 3.82 -7.22 -28.46
C PRO A 72 2.50 -6.87 -27.77
N PHE A 73 2.41 -5.61 -27.33
CA PHE A 73 1.20 -4.98 -26.83
C PHE A 73 1.09 -3.60 -27.47
N PHE A 74 0.03 -3.37 -28.24
CA PHE A 74 -0.16 -2.16 -29.02
C PHE A 74 -0.89 -1.08 -28.21
N ALA A 75 -0.36 0.15 -28.20
CA ALA A 75 -0.92 1.23 -27.40
C ALA A 75 -0.80 2.62 -28.06
N HIS A 76 -1.47 3.59 -27.44
CA HIS A 76 -1.55 4.97 -27.92
C HIS A 76 -0.72 5.92 -27.04
N ARG A 77 0.26 6.61 -27.62
CA ARG A 77 1.15 7.56 -26.93
C ARG A 77 0.34 8.66 -26.27
N VAL A 78 -0.64 9.23 -26.96
CA VAL A 78 -1.46 10.34 -26.43
C VAL A 78 -2.16 9.98 -25.10
N LEU A 79 -2.65 8.75 -24.97
CA LEU A 79 -3.25 8.24 -23.74
C LEU A 79 -2.22 8.15 -22.62
N LEU A 80 -1.09 7.51 -22.92
CA LEU A 80 -0.03 7.24 -21.95
C LEU A 80 0.63 8.52 -21.43
N LEU A 81 0.90 9.46 -22.34
CA LEU A 81 1.41 10.79 -21.99
C LEU A 81 0.46 11.48 -21.02
N SER A 82 -0.85 11.44 -21.27
CA SER A 82 -1.84 12.08 -20.41
C SER A 82 -2.01 11.36 -19.07
N ALA A 83 -1.78 10.05 -19.02
CA ALA A 83 -2.03 9.21 -17.84
C ALA A 83 -0.96 9.33 -16.75
N SER A 84 0.34 9.42 -17.09
CA SER A 84 1.39 9.55 -16.08
C SER A 84 2.67 10.21 -16.60
N GLU A 85 3.37 10.91 -15.71
CA GLU A 85 4.69 11.48 -16.00
C GLU A 85 5.74 10.40 -16.27
N ARG A 86 5.60 9.24 -15.61
CA ARG A 86 6.50 8.09 -15.84
C ARG A 86 6.43 7.60 -17.28
N PHE A 87 5.24 7.53 -17.87
CA PHE A 87 5.08 7.19 -19.27
C PHE A 87 5.67 8.27 -20.19
N ARG A 88 5.56 9.56 -19.86
CA ARG A 88 6.22 10.63 -20.65
C ARG A 88 7.72 10.43 -20.73
N GLN A 89 8.37 10.17 -19.60
CA GLN A 89 9.81 9.92 -19.54
C GLN A 89 10.19 8.68 -20.37
N MET A 90 9.47 7.57 -20.15
CA MET A 90 9.73 6.31 -20.85
C MET A 90 9.58 6.44 -22.39
N LEU A 91 8.60 7.21 -22.85
CA LEU A 91 8.33 7.47 -24.26
C LEU A 91 9.30 8.49 -24.89
N ALA A 92 9.95 9.34 -24.08
CA ALA A 92 10.97 10.28 -24.53
C ALA A 92 12.34 9.58 -24.67
N ASP A 93 12.64 8.63 -23.80
CA ASP A 93 13.90 7.87 -23.81
C ASP A 93 13.98 6.80 -24.92
N SER A 94 12.86 6.50 -25.58
CA SER A 94 12.75 5.42 -26.56
C SER A 94 12.40 5.97 -27.96
N PRO A 95 13.39 6.22 -28.83
CA PRO A 95 13.15 6.78 -30.17
C PRO A 95 12.48 5.78 -31.13
N ASP A 96 12.66 4.47 -30.92
CA ASP A 96 12.26 3.43 -31.86
C ASP A 96 10.81 2.96 -31.72
N ASN A 97 9.97 3.67 -30.95
CA ASN A 97 8.55 3.34 -30.67
C ASN A 97 8.30 1.92 -30.10
N ILE A 98 9.35 1.17 -29.75
CA ILE A 98 9.30 -0.14 -29.12
C ILE A 98 9.90 -0.04 -27.72
N ILE A 99 9.13 -0.43 -26.71
CA ILE A 99 9.53 -0.34 -25.29
C ILE A 99 9.51 -1.72 -24.65
N HIS A 100 10.64 -2.14 -24.09
CA HIS A 100 10.75 -3.43 -23.41
C HIS A 100 10.37 -3.34 -21.93
N ILE A 101 9.45 -4.19 -21.49
CA ILE A 101 9.00 -4.29 -20.10
C ILE A 101 9.38 -5.68 -19.55
N SER A 102 10.38 -5.70 -18.67
CA SER A 102 10.93 -6.95 -18.11
C SER A 102 10.45 -7.28 -16.70
N HIS A 103 9.81 -6.33 -16.01
CA HIS A 103 9.51 -6.41 -14.57
C HIS A 103 8.02 -6.66 -14.26
N MET A 104 7.24 -7.14 -15.22
CA MET A 104 5.86 -7.58 -14.97
C MET A 104 5.40 -8.63 -15.99
N THR A 105 4.33 -9.34 -15.65
CA THR A 105 3.69 -10.30 -16.55
C THR A 105 2.77 -9.60 -17.54
N TYR A 106 2.56 -10.21 -18.71
CA TYR A 106 1.67 -9.70 -19.76
C TYR A 106 0.24 -9.47 -19.22
N GLY A 107 -0.28 -10.41 -18.42
CA GLY A 107 -1.60 -10.27 -17.80
C GLY A 107 -1.72 -9.08 -16.85
N THR A 108 -0.67 -8.77 -16.08
CA THR A 108 -0.67 -7.61 -15.18
C THR A 108 -0.61 -6.30 -15.99
N PHE A 109 0.18 -6.28 -17.07
CA PHE A 109 0.26 -5.14 -17.98
C PHE A 109 -1.09 -4.88 -18.65
N GLN A 110 -1.76 -5.92 -19.15
CA GLN A 110 -3.07 -5.81 -19.77
C GLN A 110 -4.13 -5.23 -18.81
N VAL A 111 -4.13 -5.66 -17.55
CA VAL A 111 -5.04 -5.16 -16.51
C VAL A 111 -4.76 -3.68 -16.21
N MET A 112 -3.48 -3.28 -16.11
CA MET A 112 -3.08 -1.89 -15.97
C MET A 112 -3.57 -1.06 -17.16
N MET A 113 -3.29 -1.50 -18.39
CA MET A 113 -3.67 -0.79 -19.61
C MET A 113 -5.19 -0.65 -19.73
N ARG A 114 -5.95 -1.72 -19.46
CA ARG A 114 -7.42 -1.65 -19.44
C ARG A 114 -7.93 -0.55 -18.51
N SER A 115 -7.33 -0.38 -17.33
CA SER A 115 -7.72 0.70 -16.40
C SER A 115 -7.45 2.10 -16.96
N LEU A 116 -6.43 2.27 -17.82
CA LEU A 116 -6.11 3.54 -18.47
C LEU A 116 -7.10 3.86 -19.58
N TYR A 117 -7.44 2.89 -20.42
CA TYR A 117 -8.40 3.09 -21.51
C TYR A 117 -9.79 3.38 -20.97
N SER A 118 -10.28 2.59 -20.01
CA SER A 118 -11.62 2.77 -19.41
C SER A 118 -11.76 4.02 -18.53
N GLY A 119 -10.78 4.94 -18.52
CA GLY A 119 -10.86 6.18 -17.76
C GLY A 119 -10.86 5.96 -16.24
N GLY A 120 -10.34 4.84 -15.75
CA GLY A 120 -10.21 4.55 -14.33
C GLY A 120 -10.59 3.14 -13.93
N THR A 121 -10.90 2.99 -12.63
CA THR A 121 -11.22 1.71 -12.00
C THR A 121 -12.70 1.59 -11.62
N GLU A 122 -13.54 2.52 -12.08
CA GLU A 122 -14.98 2.49 -11.88
C GLU A 122 -15.56 1.25 -12.58
N GLY A 123 -16.15 0.33 -11.82
CA GLY A 123 -16.66 -0.96 -12.32
C GLY A 123 -15.60 -2.05 -12.55
N MET A 124 -14.33 -1.77 -12.30
CA MET A 124 -13.26 -2.76 -12.40
C MET A 124 -13.32 -3.71 -11.20
N LYS A 125 -13.79 -4.94 -11.42
CA LYS A 125 -13.72 -6.01 -10.41
C LYS A 125 -12.33 -6.62 -10.43
N MET A 126 -11.51 -6.26 -9.45
CA MET A 126 -10.20 -6.89 -9.23
C MET A 126 -10.25 -7.84 -8.04
N SER A 127 -9.62 -9.00 -8.20
CA SER A 127 -9.39 -9.91 -7.08
C SER A 127 -8.27 -9.39 -6.16
N PRO A 128 -8.24 -9.77 -4.87
CA PRO A 128 -7.15 -9.39 -3.97
C PRO A 128 -5.76 -9.85 -4.44
N SER A 129 -5.70 -11.00 -5.12
CA SER A 129 -4.47 -11.53 -5.71
C SER A 129 -3.94 -10.63 -6.83
N GLU A 130 -4.83 -10.15 -7.70
CA GLU A 130 -4.47 -9.18 -8.74
C GLU A 130 -4.05 -7.84 -8.12
N ALA A 131 -4.81 -7.33 -7.14
CA ALA A 131 -4.49 -6.08 -6.46
C ALA A 131 -3.10 -6.10 -5.80
N THR A 132 -2.69 -7.25 -5.25
CA THR A 132 -1.35 -7.42 -4.65
C THR A 132 -0.24 -7.32 -5.69
N LYS A 133 -0.45 -7.90 -6.88
CA LYS A 133 0.51 -7.83 -8.01
C LYS A 133 0.52 -6.47 -8.69
N LEU A 134 -0.61 -5.77 -8.70
CA LEU A 134 -0.78 -4.51 -9.40
C LEU A 134 -0.35 -3.30 -8.57
N LEU A 135 -0.40 -3.39 -7.24
CA LEU A 135 0.06 -2.32 -6.34
C LEU A 135 1.50 -1.83 -6.63
N PRO A 136 2.53 -2.70 -6.76
CA PRO A 136 3.88 -2.25 -7.14
C PRO A 136 3.93 -1.61 -8.52
N VAL A 137 3.15 -2.13 -9.47
CA VAL A 137 3.09 -1.63 -10.85
C VAL A 137 2.47 -0.24 -10.87
N ALA A 138 1.35 -0.04 -10.17
CA ALA A 138 0.70 1.25 -10.04
C ALA A 138 1.63 2.29 -9.38
N ALA A 139 2.40 1.90 -8.37
CA ALA A 139 3.40 2.76 -7.77
C ALA A 139 4.55 3.12 -8.75
N PHE A 140 5.06 2.12 -9.49
CA PHE A 140 6.14 2.33 -10.47
C PHE A 140 5.73 3.27 -11.61
N PHE A 141 4.54 3.07 -12.18
CA PHE A 141 3.98 3.93 -13.23
C PHE A 141 3.33 5.21 -12.68
N GLN A 142 3.36 5.43 -11.37
CA GLN A 142 2.77 6.60 -10.70
C GLN A 142 1.27 6.78 -10.98
N LEU A 143 0.55 5.66 -11.15
CA LEU A 143 -0.88 5.61 -11.43
C LEU A 143 -1.69 5.68 -10.13
N ARG A 144 -1.87 6.90 -9.61
CA ARG A 144 -2.49 7.15 -8.29
C ARG A 144 -3.91 6.56 -8.16
N ARG A 145 -4.73 6.64 -9.22
CA ARG A 145 -6.10 6.09 -9.22
C ARG A 145 -6.09 4.57 -9.14
N LEU A 146 -5.22 3.92 -9.91
CA LEU A 146 -5.06 2.47 -9.88
C LEU A 146 -4.51 1.99 -8.54
N GLN A 147 -3.54 2.73 -7.99
CA GLN A 147 -2.99 2.49 -6.66
C GLN A 147 -4.10 2.56 -5.60
N ARG A 148 -4.95 3.59 -5.62
CA ARG A 148 -6.08 3.73 -4.69
C ARG A 148 -7.07 2.57 -4.82
N CYS A 149 -7.38 2.13 -6.03
CA CYS A 149 -8.24 0.98 -6.24
C CYS A 149 -7.65 -0.28 -5.60
N CYS A 150 -6.35 -0.53 -5.81
CA CYS A 150 -5.65 -1.64 -5.16
C CYS A 150 -5.70 -1.54 -3.63
N GLU A 151 -5.48 -0.34 -3.07
CA GLU A 151 -5.59 -0.08 -1.63
C GLU A 151 -6.98 -0.41 -1.09
N THR A 152 -8.04 0.02 -1.79
CA THR A 152 -9.43 -0.27 -1.40
C THR A 152 -9.73 -1.77 -1.45
N THR A 153 -9.41 -2.46 -2.54
CA THR A 153 -9.64 -3.91 -2.68
C THR A 153 -8.87 -4.69 -1.61
N LEU A 154 -7.60 -4.35 -1.36
CA LEU A 154 -6.79 -5.03 -0.35
C LEU A 154 -7.31 -4.77 1.07
N SER A 155 -7.78 -3.55 1.37
CA SER A 155 -8.37 -3.21 2.67
C SER A 155 -9.62 -4.05 2.98
N GLN A 156 -10.44 -4.35 1.98
CA GLN A 156 -11.64 -5.18 2.13
C GLN A 156 -11.32 -6.68 2.27
N SER A 157 -10.18 -7.12 1.76
CA SER A 157 -9.71 -8.52 1.84
C SER A 157 -8.90 -8.83 3.10
N LEU A 158 -8.74 -7.85 3.98
CA LEU A 158 -7.82 -7.91 5.10
C LEU A 158 -8.37 -8.83 6.21
N THR A 159 -7.55 -9.77 6.65
CA THR A 159 -7.85 -10.79 7.65
C THR A 159 -6.69 -10.92 8.62
N LEU A 160 -6.91 -11.54 9.79
CA LEU A 160 -5.87 -11.74 10.80
C LEU A 160 -4.63 -12.48 10.24
N SER A 161 -4.80 -13.35 9.24
CA SER A 161 -3.71 -14.12 8.64
C SER A 161 -2.88 -13.32 7.62
N ASN A 162 -3.52 -12.46 6.82
CA ASN A 162 -2.86 -11.74 5.72
C ASN A 162 -2.48 -10.28 6.04
N ALA A 163 -2.95 -9.74 7.17
CA ALA A 163 -2.81 -8.32 7.50
C ALA A 163 -1.34 -7.85 7.53
N VAL A 164 -0.44 -8.66 8.09
CA VAL A 164 1.01 -8.36 8.16
C VAL A 164 1.62 -8.28 6.77
N SER A 165 1.35 -9.27 5.90
CA SER A 165 1.88 -9.28 4.53
C SER A 165 1.35 -8.14 3.68
N ILE A 166 0.06 -7.82 3.80
CA ILE A 166 -0.57 -6.71 3.06
C ILE A 166 0.03 -5.37 3.52
N TYR A 167 0.19 -5.16 4.83
CA TYR A 167 0.82 -3.95 5.37
C TYR A 167 2.27 -3.79 4.90
N GLN A 168 3.06 -4.85 4.90
CA GLN A 168 4.44 -4.80 4.41
C GLN A 168 4.51 -4.46 2.93
N ALA A 169 3.65 -5.07 2.10
CA ALA A 169 3.55 -4.74 0.68
C ALA A 169 3.12 -3.27 0.46
N ALA A 170 2.14 -2.80 1.23
CA ALA A 170 1.71 -1.40 1.19
C ALA A 170 2.85 -0.43 1.55
N LYS A 171 3.61 -0.73 2.61
CA LYS A 171 4.75 0.09 3.03
C LYS A 171 5.85 0.12 1.98
N LEU A 172 6.18 -1.03 1.39
CA LEU A 172 7.20 -1.15 0.35
C LEU A 172 6.85 -0.38 -0.93
N HIS A 173 5.58 -0.35 -1.30
CA HIS A 173 5.10 0.26 -2.55
C HIS A 173 4.42 1.62 -2.36
N GLY A 174 4.58 2.25 -1.20
CA GLY A 174 4.07 3.61 -0.94
C GLY A 174 2.54 3.72 -0.88
N GLY A 175 1.85 2.62 -0.53
CA GLY A 175 0.40 2.56 -0.36
C GLY A 175 -0.08 3.18 0.95
N ALA A 176 -0.03 4.51 1.05
CA ALA A 176 -0.24 5.23 2.30
C ALA A 176 -1.61 4.97 2.94
N GLU A 177 -2.71 4.96 2.19
CA GLU A 177 -4.04 4.77 2.79
C GLU A 177 -4.27 3.33 3.25
N LEU A 178 -3.74 2.35 2.50
CA LEU A 178 -3.77 0.95 2.93
C LEU A 178 -2.93 0.73 4.20
N CYS A 179 -1.80 1.42 4.35
CA CYS A 179 -1.04 1.43 5.60
C CYS A 179 -1.87 1.97 6.77
N ARG A 180 -2.55 3.11 6.58
CA ARG A 180 -3.41 3.72 7.62
C ARG A 180 -4.56 2.80 8.01
N PHE A 181 -5.20 2.16 7.03
CA PHE A 181 -6.27 1.20 7.27
C PHE A 181 -5.76 -0.01 8.05
N SER A 182 -4.63 -0.59 7.62
CA SER A 182 -4.00 -1.75 8.27
C SER A 182 -3.56 -1.44 9.70
N GLN A 183 -3.05 -0.24 9.96
CA GLN A 183 -2.70 0.24 11.31
C GLN A 183 -3.94 0.32 12.21
N GLY A 184 -5.07 0.79 11.68
CA GLY A 184 -6.35 0.76 12.39
C GLY A 184 -6.80 -0.67 12.70
N PHE A 185 -6.64 -1.58 11.74
CA PHE A 185 -6.96 -3.00 11.92
C PHE A 185 -6.07 -3.68 12.96
N PHE A 186 -4.77 -3.32 12.99
CA PHE A 186 -3.82 -3.78 14.00
C PHE A 186 -4.19 -3.31 15.39
N LEU A 187 -4.58 -2.04 15.56
CA LEU A 187 -5.03 -1.53 16.85
C LEU A 187 -6.30 -2.23 17.30
N GLN A 188 -7.27 -2.43 16.41
CA GLN A 188 -8.53 -3.06 16.77
C GLN A 188 -8.38 -4.54 17.19
N ASN A 189 -7.48 -5.29 16.55
CA ASN A 189 -7.29 -6.74 16.79
C ASN A 189 -5.92 -7.04 17.43
N MET A 190 -5.36 -6.09 18.17
CA MET A 190 -3.97 -6.15 18.63
C MET A 190 -3.71 -7.33 19.58
N ASP A 191 -4.70 -7.65 20.40
CA ASP A 191 -4.72 -8.77 21.33
C ASP A 191 -4.58 -10.13 20.63
N LEU A 192 -5.29 -10.33 19.51
CA LEU A 192 -5.26 -11.55 18.71
C LEU A 192 -4.01 -11.62 17.83
N LEU A 193 -3.58 -10.48 17.28
CA LEU A 193 -2.39 -10.42 16.42
C LEU A 193 -1.09 -10.65 17.21
N LEU A 194 -1.06 -10.29 18.48
CA LEU A 194 0.03 -10.65 19.40
C LEU A 194 0.12 -12.14 19.72
N ASP A 195 -0.78 -13.01 19.27
CA ASP A 195 -0.54 -14.45 19.36
C ASP A 195 0.27 -14.95 18.14
N ARG A 196 0.46 -14.11 17.12
CA ARG A 196 1.17 -14.47 15.88
C ARG A 196 2.62 -13.97 15.87
N GLU A 197 3.53 -14.83 15.42
CA GLU A 197 4.96 -14.53 15.37
C GLU A 197 5.35 -13.49 14.31
N ASP A 198 4.61 -13.41 13.21
CA ASP A 198 4.86 -12.44 12.14
C ASP A 198 4.54 -11.01 12.58
N PHE A 199 3.42 -10.82 13.28
CA PHE A 199 3.07 -9.53 13.88
C PHE A 199 4.02 -9.16 15.02
N HIS A 200 4.42 -10.10 15.88
CA HIS A 200 5.45 -9.86 16.89
C HIS A 200 6.77 -9.38 16.30
N ARG A 201 7.22 -9.99 15.20
CA ARG A 201 8.42 -9.57 14.48
C ARG A 201 8.24 -8.19 13.84
N LEU A 202 7.07 -7.90 13.30
CA LEU A 202 6.78 -6.59 12.73
C LEU A 202 6.76 -5.48 13.80
N LEU A 203 6.18 -5.78 14.97
CA LEU A 203 5.99 -4.85 16.08
C LEU A 203 7.29 -4.63 16.87
N LEU A 204 7.95 -5.71 17.29
CA LEU A 204 9.11 -5.67 18.21
C LEU A 204 10.44 -6.04 17.53
N GLY A 205 10.44 -6.50 16.28
CA GLY A 205 11.64 -6.97 15.58
C GLY A 205 12.68 -5.89 15.26
N GLY A 206 12.33 -4.60 15.43
CA GLY A 206 13.32 -3.51 15.43
C GLY A 206 14.27 -3.54 16.63
N VAL A 207 13.99 -4.33 17.68
CA VAL A 207 14.76 -4.38 18.93
C VAL A 207 15.88 -5.44 18.91
N ARG A 208 15.93 -6.33 17.90
CA ARG A 208 17.12 -7.17 17.69
C ARG A 208 18.15 -6.41 16.84
N LYS A 209 18.81 -5.43 17.45
CA LYS A 209 20.20 -5.16 17.07
C LYS A 209 20.98 -6.44 17.37
N SER A 210 21.23 -7.27 16.36
CA SER A 210 22.36 -8.19 16.44
C SER A 210 23.61 -7.34 16.62
N PRO A 211 24.50 -7.65 17.58
CA PRO A 211 25.86 -7.14 17.52
C PRO A 211 26.51 -7.79 16.29
N SER A 212 26.52 -7.10 15.15
CA SER A 212 27.32 -7.53 14.01
C SER A 212 28.79 -7.38 14.40
N PRO A 213 29.61 -8.46 14.32
CA PRO A 213 31.05 -8.31 14.34
C PRO A 213 31.49 -7.60 13.06
N ALA A 214 32.53 -6.78 13.20
CA ALA A 214 33.11 -5.95 12.15
C ALA A 214 33.31 -6.69 10.82
N GLY A 215 32.91 -6.06 9.72
CA GLY A 215 33.17 -6.52 8.35
C GLY A 215 32.70 -5.48 7.34
N ASN A 216 33.65 -4.71 6.80
CA ASN A 216 33.47 -3.61 5.85
C ASN A 216 32.63 -3.97 4.61
N GLN A 217 31.51 -3.25 4.37
CA GLN A 217 31.06 -2.83 3.03
C GLN A 217 30.25 -1.51 3.13
N PRO A 218 30.44 -0.54 2.21
CA PRO A 218 29.71 0.72 2.22
C PRO A 218 28.43 0.67 1.38
N GLY A 219 27.33 1.18 1.94
CA GLY A 219 26.35 1.96 1.16
C GLY A 219 25.07 1.27 0.67
N LEU A 220 24.22 0.77 1.57
CA LEU A 220 22.76 0.79 1.36
C LEU A 220 22.15 1.51 2.56
N ARG A 221 21.75 2.76 2.34
CA ARG A 221 21.03 3.58 3.33
C ARG A 221 19.77 2.80 3.73
N GLN A 222 19.79 2.16 4.89
CA GLN A 222 18.57 1.76 5.58
C GLN A 222 17.88 3.08 5.98
N ASN A 223 16.97 3.55 5.12
CA ASN A 223 15.96 4.51 5.55
C ASN A 223 15.23 3.84 6.72
N GLN A 224 15.55 4.26 7.94
CA GLN A 224 14.84 3.85 9.13
C GLN A 224 13.47 4.51 9.07
N ASP A 225 12.55 3.87 8.35
CA ASP A 225 11.13 4.19 8.46
C ASP A 225 10.76 4.17 9.95
N PRO A 226 9.88 5.08 10.41
CA PRO A 226 9.46 5.09 11.79
C PRO A 226 8.97 3.69 12.19
N PRO A 227 9.35 3.22 13.39
CA PRO A 227 8.88 1.93 13.88
C PRO A 227 7.36 1.93 13.88
N LEU A 228 6.75 0.81 13.47
CA LEU A 228 5.29 0.64 13.39
C LEU A 228 4.58 1.21 14.63
N LEU A 229 5.17 1.06 15.83
CA LEU A 229 4.65 1.60 17.08
C LEU A 229 4.36 3.11 17.04
N LYS A 230 5.22 3.93 16.43
CA LYS A 230 4.99 5.37 16.30
C LYS A 230 3.81 5.68 15.38
N ASP A 231 3.65 4.89 14.31
CA ASP A 231 2.50 5.04 13.42
C ASP A 231 1.20 4.64 14.15
N LEU A 232 1.23 3.54 14.90
CA LEU A 232 0.09 3.08 15.71
C LEU A 232 -0.28 4.11 16.79
N GLU A 233 0.71 4.71 17.45
CA GLU A 233 0.53 5.80 18.40
C GLU A 233 -0.23 6.97 17.76
N ALA A 234 0.26 7.46 16.62
CA ALA A 234 -0.35 8.57 15.89
C ALA A 234 -1.78 8.26 15.44
N VAL A 235 -2.04 7.03 14.98
CA VAL A 235 -3.37 6.57 14.57
C VAL A 235 -4.33 6.52 15.77
N LEU A 236 -3.89 5.97 16.89
CA LEU A 236 -4.71 5.89 18.10
C LEU A 236 -5.03 7.28 18.66
N ILE A 237 -4.04 8.18 18.71
CA ILE A 237 -4.25 9.57 19.13
C ILE A 237 -5.28 10.26 18.22
N ARG A 238 -5.13 10.15 16.90
CA ARG A 238 -6.08 10.74 15.94
C ARG A 238 -7.49 10.20 16.12
N ARG A 239 -7.63 8.89 16.33
CA ARG A 239 -8.91 8.23 16.56
C ARG A 239 -9.59 8.72 17.85
N LEU A 240 -8.84 8.82 18.94
CA LEU A 240 -9.34 9.33 20.22
C LEU A 240 -9.80 10.79 20.12
N TYR A 241 -9.08 11.63 19.38
CA TYR A 241 -9.52 13.00 19.11
C TYR A 241 -10.80 13.06 18.28
N GLN A 242 -10.95 12.21 17.26
CA GLN A 242 -12.16 12.16 16.43
C GLN A 242 -13.39 11.70 17.24
N LEU A 243 -13.24 10.68 18.07
CA LEU A 243 -14.32 10.19 18.94
C LEU A 243 -14.68 11.23 20.03
N HIS A 244 -13.68 11.87 20.64
CA HIS A 244 -13.93 12.89 21.66
C HIS A 244 -14.56 14.17 21.08
N ALA A 245 -14.22 14.55 19.85
CA ALA A 245 -14.88 15.65 19.15
C ALA A 245 -16.34 15.33 18.80
N ALA A 246 -16.64 14.07 18.48
CA ALA A 246 -18.02 13.60 18.24
C ALA A 246 -18.89 13.60 19.51
N CYS A 247 -18.29 13.48 20.71
CA CYS A 247 -18.99 13.53 21.99
C CYS A 247 -19.20 14.96 22.55
N ARG A 248 -18.86 16.03 21.81
CA ARG A 248 -19.03 17.44 22.23
C ARG A 248 -20.33 18.09 21.74
N TRP A 249 -21.32 17.31 21.35
CA TRP A 249 -22.62 17.78 20.88
C TRP A 249 -23.73 17.18 21.73
#